data_AF-A0A923ELI3-F1
#
_entry.id   AF-A0A923ELI3-F1
#
_cell.length_a   1.000
_cell.length_b   1.000
_cell.length_c   1.000
_cell.angle_alpha   90.00
_cell.angle_beta   90.00
_cell.angle_gamma   90.00
#
_symmetry.space_group_name_H-M   'P 1'
#
loop_
_entity.id
_entity.type
_entity.pdbx_description
1 polymer ?
#
loop_
_entity_poly.entity_id
_entity_poly.type
_entity_poly.pdbx_seq_one_letter_code
_entity_poly.pdbx_strand_id
1 'polypeptide(L)'
;MKGTLKPPSIPEQEKSPLVIQRLEFLEHQGIVIQKQTEQIQQLKDEIARLKNQPPRPNIKPSSLEKKKPREAGFSRKKRPGSKKRAKTAHLEIHKTKPIEPEKIPAGSDFRYYKDFVVQDISICPCNTRFRLKVYE
;
A
#
# COMPACT_ATOMS: atom_id res chain seq x y z
N MET A 1 12.84 10.90 21.20
CA MET A 1 14.02 11.44 21.89
C MET A 1 13.88 11.08 23.35
N LYS A 2 14.66 10.12 23.86
CA LYS A 2 14.67 9.78 25.29
C LYS A 2 15.56 10.82 25.98
N GLY A 3 14.98 11.94 26.39
CA GLY A 3 15.67 12.90 27.24
C GLY A 3 15.73 12.32 28.65
N THR A 4 16.83 11.68 29.02
CA THR A 4 17.11 11.37 30.42
C THR A 4 17.53 12.66 31.09
N LEU A 5 16.57 13.40 31.62
CA LEU A 5 16.85 14.51 32.52
C LEU A 5 17.33 13.90 33.83
N LYS A 6 18.65 13.74 33.98
CA LYS A 6 19.22 13.47 35.30
C LYS A 6 19.04 14.74 36.13
N PRO A 7 18.39 14.67 37.30
CA PRO A 7 18.30 15.83 38.16
C PRO A 7 19.70 16.32 38.55
N PRO A 8 19.93 17.63 38.68
CA PRO A 8 21.20 18.18 39.12
C PRO A 8 21.56 17.65 40.51
N SER A 9 22.84 17.36 40.74
CA SER A 9 23.34 16.84 42.02
C SER A 9 23.32 17.96 43.06
N ILE A 10 22.42 17.89 44.04
CA ILE A 10 22.30 18.86 45.13
C ILE A 10 23.20 18.42 46.30
N PRO A 11 24.08 19.29 46.85
CA PRO A 11 24.91 18.98 48.01
C PRO A 11 24.07 18.67 49.26
N GLU A 12 24.56 17.79 50.13
CA GLU A 12 23.78 17.27 51.28
C GLU A 12 23.42 18.33 52.32
N GLN A 13 24.22 19.40 52.41
CA GLN A 13 23.99 20.52 53.33
C GLN A 13 22.72 21.32 53.00
N GLU A 14 22.20 21.21 51.77
CA GLU A 14 20.98 21.92 51.32
C GLU A 14 19.73 21.03 51.32
N LYS A 15 19.86 19.74 51.68
CA LYS A 15 18.75 18.78 51.66
C LYS A 15 17.90 18.88 52.93
N SER A 16 16.93 19.79 52.91
CA SER A 16 15.83 19.79 53.90
C SER A 16 15.07 18.44 53.88
N PRO A 17 14.54 17.96 55.03
CA PRO A 17 13.73 16.73 55.08
C PRO A 17 12.60 16.65 54.04
N LEU A 18 12.00 17.80 53.71
CA LEU A 18 10.96 17.91 52.67
C LEU A 18 11.50 17.68 51.26
N VAL A 19 12.76 18.06 50.99
CA VAL A 19 13.43 17.86 49.69
C VAL A 19 13.73 16.38 49.47
N ILE A 20 14.15 15.67 50.52
CA ILE A 20 14.41 14.22 50.47
C ILE A 20 13.13 13.46 50.12
N GLN A 21 12.02 13.75 50.82
CA GLN A 21 10.73 13.13 50.54
C GLN A 21 10.23 13.40 49.10
N ARG A 22 10.45 14.61 48.58
CA ARG A 22 10.11 14.94 47.18
C ARG A 22 10.94 14.14 46.18
N LEU A 23 12.22 13.92 46.48
CA LEU A 23 13.13 13.19 45.60
C LEU A 23 12.73 11.72 45.50
N GLU A 24 12.39 11.08 46.62
CA GLU A 24 11.82 9.73 46.66
C GLU A 24 10.52 9.63 45.84
N PHE A 25 9.64 10.62 45.96
CA PHE A 25 8.38 10.65 45.20
C PHE A 25 8.62 10.81 43.69
N LEU A 26 9.61 11.61 43.29
CA LEU A 26 10.01 11.79 41.89
C LEU A 26 10.61 10.51 41.30
N GLU A 27 11.45 9.80 42.06
CA GLU A 27 12.00 8.51 41.65
C GLU A 27 10.89 7.48 41.46
N HIS A 28 9.97 7.39 42.41
CA HIS A 28 8.80 6.52 42.30
C HIS A 28 7.95 6.85 41.07
N GLN A 29 7.67 8.14 40.82
CA GLN A 29 6.96 8.56 39.60
C GLN A 29 7.71 8.17 38.32
N GLY A 30 9.04 8.33 38.30
CA GLY A 30 9.87 7.95 37.16
C GLY A 30 9.73 6.46 36.81
N ILE A 31 9.75 5.59 37.83
CA ILE A 31 9.54 4.15 37.66
C ILE A 31 8.14 3.84 37.12
N VAL A 32 7.10 4.48 37.68
CA VAL A 32 5.71 4.29 37.23
C VAL A 32 5.54 4.70 35.77
N ILE A 33 6.08 5.86 35.39
CA ILE A 33 6.02 6.35 34.00
C ILE A 33 6.72 5.38 33.06
N GLN A 34 7.91 4.88 33.41
CA GLN A 34 8.62 3.89 32.59
C GLN A 34 7.77 2.63 32.38
N LYS A 35 7.23 2.06 33.45
CA LYS A 35 6.35 0.89 33.38
C LYS A 35 5.12 1.14 32.51
N GLN A 36 4.48 2.30 32.65
CA GLN A 36 3.35 2.69 31.82
C GLN A 36 3.75 2.82 30.34
N THR A 37 4.91 3.41 30.04
CA THR A 37 5.36 3.54 28.64
C THR A 37 5.60 2.18 27.98
N GLU A 38 6.13 1.22 28.72
CA GLU A 38 6.34 -0.15 28.23
C GLU A 38 5.01 -0.87 27.98
N GLN A 39 4.06 -0.77 28.92
CA GLN A 39 2.73 -1.35 28.77
C GLN A 39 1.97 -0.74 27.58
N ILE A 40 2.03 0.59 27.42
CA ILE A 40 1.43 1.29 26.28
C ILE A 40 2.05 0.82 24.97
N GLN A 41 3.36 0.58 24.93
CA GLN A 41 4.04 0.08 23.74
C GLN A 41 3.56 -1.33 23.38
N GLN A 42 3.52 -2.24 24.35
CA GLN A 42 3.03 -3.61 24.16
C GLN A 42 1.58 -3.64 23.66
N LEU A 43 0.69 -2.84 24.26
CA LEU A 43 -0.72 -2.75 23.84
C LEU A 43 -0.86 -2.21 22.42
N LYS A 44 -0.03 -1.22 22.03
CA LYS A 44 -0.02 -0.68 20.66
C LYS A 44 0.44 -1.74 19.65
N ASP A 45 1.44 -2.53 20.01
CA ASP A 45 1.95 -3.60 19.14
C ASP A 45 0.92 -4.72 18.96
N GLU A 46 0.19 -5.08 20.03
CA GLU A 46 -0.89 -6.08 19.94
C GLU A 46 -2.08 -5.56 19.10
N ILE A 47 -2.46 -4.28 19.25
CA ILE A 47 -3.49 -3.65 18.40
C ILE A 47 -3.07 -3.66 16.93
N ALA A 48 -1.80 -3.37 16.63
CA ALA A 48 -1.30 -3.38 15.25
C ALA A 48 -1.35 -4.79 14.65
N ARG A 49 -0.97 -5.82 15.43
CA ARG A 49 -1.08 -7.23 15.05
C ARG A 49 -2.54 -7.62 14.76
N LEU A 50 -3.46 -7.35 15.69
CA LEU A 50 -4.88 -7.70 15.54
C LEU A 50 -5.53 -6.99 14.34
N LYS A 51 -5.14 -5.74 14.08
CA LYS A 51 -5.66 -4.96 12.95
C LYS A 51 -4.96 -5.24 11.62
N ASN A 52 -4.04 -6.21 11.56
CA ASN A 52 -3.20 -6.48 10.38
C ASN A 52 -2.57 -5.20 9.79
N GLN A 53 -2.19 -4.26 10.66
CA GLN A 53 -1.60 -3.00 10.21
C GLN A 53 -0.18 -3.26 9.68
N PRO A 54 0.23 -2.57 8.61
CA PRO A 54 1.61 -2.64 8.15
C PRO A 54 2.55 -2.16 9.28
N PRO A 55 3.74 -2.78 9.43
CA PRO A 55 4.69 -2.39 10.45
C PRO A 55 5.08 -0.92 10.28
N ARG A 56 5.44 -0.26 11.38
CA ARG A 56 5.87 1.14 11.34
C ARG A 56 6.98 1.29 10.30
N PRO A 57 6.82 2.16 9.28
CA PRO A 57 7.81 2.29 8.23
C PRO A 57 9.14 2.79 8.83
N ASN A 58 10.24 2.16 8.44
CA ASN A 58 11.58 2.63 8.78
C ASN A 58 11.91 3.84 7.89
N ILE A 59 11.53 5.04 8.36
CA ILE A 59 11.78 6.30 7.67
C ILE A 59 13.26 6.64 7.84
N LYS A 60 14.04 6.50 6.77
CA LYS A 60 15.44 6.96 6.73
C LYS A 60 15.47 8.51 6.72
N PRO A 61 16.47 9.14 7.35
CA PRO A 61 16.64 10.59 7.29
C PRO A 61 16.80 11.09 5.85
N SER A 62 16.36 12.31 5.56
CA SER A 62 16.45 12.93 4.24
C SER A 62 17.92 13.15 3.84
N SER A 63 18.34 12.54 2.74
CA SER A 63 19.65 12.79 2.14
C SER A 63 19.54 13.93 1.14
N LEU A 64 19.42 15.17 1.63
CA LEU A 64 19.36 16.36 0.77
C LEU A 64 20.69 16.61 0.04
N GLU A 65 21.82 16.27 0.67
CA GLU A 65 23.15 16.63 0.14
C GLU A 65 23.90 15.51 -0.59
N LYS A 66 23.50 14.25 -0.42
CA LYS A 66 24.21 13.11 -1.06
C LYS A 66 23.26 12.32 -1.94
N LYS A 67 23.46 12.41 -3.27
CA LYS A 67 22.90 11.44 -4.22
C LYS A 67 23.56 10.08 -3.93
N LYS A 68 22.84 9.18 -3.26
CA LYS A 68 23.28 7.79 -3.19
C LYS A 68 23.30 7.21 -4.60
N PRO A 69 24.36 6.48 -5.01
CA PRO A 69 24.28 5.69 -6.23
C PRO A 69 23.07 4.78 -6.10
N ARG A 70 22.18 4.81 -7.11
CA ARG A 70 21.09 3.84 -7.18
C ARG A 70 21.75 2.48 -7.28
N GLU A 71 21.64 1.65 -6.25
CA GLU A 71 22.06 0.26 -6.33
C GLU A 71 21.36 -0.39 -7.53
N ALA A 72 22.12 -0.56 -8.62
CA ALA A 72 21.73 -1.35 -9.77
C ALA A 72 21.82 -2.83 -9.39
N GLY A 73 21.02 -3.26 -8.41
CA GLY A 73 21.21 -4.55 -7.75
C GLY A 73 19.94 -5.26 -7.33
N PHE A 74 18.78 -4.60 -7.34
CA PHE A 74 17.53 -5.34 -7.32
C PHE A 74 17.23 -5.71 -8.76
N SER A 75 17.41 -6.99 -9.10
CA SER A 75 16.68 -7.58 -10.21
C SER A 75 15.25 -7.03 -10.09
N ARG A 76 14.83 -6.21 -11.06
CA ARG A 76 13.50 -5.60 -11.00
C ARG A 76 12.55 -6.77 -11.07
N LYS A 77 12.14 -7.29 -9.91
CA LYS A 77 11.19 -8.37 -9.78
C LYS A 77 10.02 -7.90 -10.61
N LYS A 78 9.81 -8.56 -11.76
CA LYS A 78 8.87 -8.10 -12.79
C LYS A 78 7.58 -7.76 -12.06
N ARG A 79 7.11 -6.51 -12.24
CA ARG A 79 5.92 -6.00 -11.53
C ARG A 79 4.84 -7.08 -11.60
N PRO A 80 4.18 -7.44 -10.49
CA PRO A 80 3.11 -8.44 -10.53
C PRO A 80 2.13 -8.08 -11.66
N GLY A 81 1.95 -8.99 -12.61
CA GLY A 81 1.21 -8.74 -13.85
C GLY A 81 2.05 -8.68 -15.13
N SER A 82 3.37 -8.49 -15.06
CA SER A 82 4.25 -8.40 -16.25
C SER A 82 4.40 -9.72 -17.02
N LYS A 83 4.06 -10.86 -16.40
CA LYS A 83 3.95 -12.16 -17.08
C LYS A 83 2.54 -12.44 -17.62
N LYS A 84 1.56 -11.56 -17.40
CA LYS A 84 0.19 -11.80 -17.89
C LYS A 84 0.21 -11.74 -19.41
N ARG A 85 -0.36 -12.78 -20.04
CA ARG A 85 -0.58 -12.84 -21.49
C ARG A 85 -1.45 -11.65 -21.90
N ALA A 86 -1.05 -10.96 -22.97
CA ALA A 86 -1.91 -9.99 -23.62
C ALA A 86 -3.12 -10.74 -24.20
N LYS A 87 -4.32 -10.47 -23.64
CA LYS A 87 -5.54 -11.21 -24.00
C LYS A 87 -5.92 -11.09 -25.48
N THR A 88 -5.54 -9.97 -26.09
CA THR A 88 -5.90 -9.59 -27.46
C THR A 88 -4.85 -9.99 -28.51
N ALA A 89 -3.66 -10.43 -28.10
CA ALA A 89 -2.53 -10.64 -29.03
C ALA A 89 -2.70 -11.83 -29.98
N HIS A 90 -3.65 -12.73 -29.70
CA HIS A 90 -3.90 -13.94 -30.51
C HIS A 90 -5.37 -14.06 -30.94
N LEU A 91 -6.15 -12.97 -30.88
CA LEU A 91 -7.52 -12.98 -31.38
C LEU A 91 -7.50 -12.72 -32.89
N GLU A 92 -8.26 -13.52 -33.65
CA GLU A 92 -8.51 -13.26 -35.06
C GLU A 92 -9.52 -12.11 -35.18
N ILE A 93 -9.19 -11.09 -35.98
CA ILE A 93 -10.07 -9.93 -36.21
C ILE A 93 -10.91 -10.18 -37.45
N HIS A 94 -12.19 -10.53 -37.25
CA HIS A 94 -13.10 -10.81 -38.37
C HIS A 94 -13.65 -9.54 -39.05
N LYS A 95 -13.71 -8.40 -38.35
CA LYS A 95 -14.24 -7.13 -38.87
C LYS A 95 -13.47 -5.94 -38.30
N THR A 96 -13.09 -5.00 -39.16
CA THR A 96 -12.45 -3.73 -38.77
C THR A 96 -13.29 -2.57 -39.30
N LYS A 97 -13.66 -1.62 -38.44
CA LYS A 97 -14.41 -0.42 -38.82
C LYS A 97 -13.79 0.82 -38.17
N PRO A 98 -13.44 1.86 -38.95
CA PRO A 98 -13.05 3.14 -38.37
C PRO A 98 -14.28 3.81 -37.71
N ILE A 99 -14.07 4.42 -36.55
CA ILE A 99 -15.10 5.18 -35.82
C ILE A 99 -14.59 6.61 -35.67
N GLU A 100 -15.38 7.57 -36.15
CA GLU A 100 -15.10 8.98 -35.96
C GLU A 100 -15.66 9.45 -34.61
N PRO A 101 -14.97 10.39 -33.92
CA PRO A 101 -15.49 10.97 -32.69
C PRO A 101 -16.69 11.89 -32.97
N GLU A 102 -17.64 11.94 -32.05
CA GLU A 102 -18.88 12.72 -32.20
C GLU A 102 -18.64 14.24 -32.35
N LYS A 103 -17.53 14.75 -31.81
CA LYS A 103 -17.17 16.17 -31.86
C LYS A 103 -15.69 16.32 -32.22
N ILE A 104 -15.41 16.92 -33.38
CA ILE A 104 -14.06 17.25 -33.83
C ILE A 104 -13.90 18.78 -33.75
N PRO A 105 -12.96 19.30 -32.94
CA PRO A 105 -12.68 20.73 -32.90
C PRO A 105 -12.20 21.25 -34.27
N ALA A 106 -12.56 22.49 -34.62
CA ALA A 106 -12.12 23.13 -35.86
C ALA A 106 -10.58 23.22 -35.92
N GLY A 107 -10.00 22.83 -37.06
CA GLY A 107 -8.54 22.78 -37.26
C GLY A 107 -7.87 21.50 -36.77
N SER A 108 -8.63 20.46 -36.42
CA SER A 108 -8.06 19.14 -36.10
C SER A 108 -7.86 18.31 -37.37
N ASP A 109 -6.65 17.78 -37.55
CA ASP A 109 -6.32 16.87 -38.64
C ASP A 109 -6.22 15.42 -38.16
N PHE A 110 -6.53 14.48 -39.05
CA PHE A 110 -6.34 13.06 -38.79
C PHE A 110 -4.85 12.72 -38.66
N ARG A 111 -4.49 11.95 -37.63
CA ARG A 111 -3.09 11.54 -37.38
C ARG A 111 -2.87 10.03 -37.44
N TYR A 112 -3.68 9.24 -36.73
CA TYR A 112 -3.56 7.78 -36.69
C TYR A 112 -4.82 7.12 -36.12
N TYR A 113 -4.97 5.81 -36.34
CA TYR A 113 -6.01 4.98 -35.72
C TYR A 113 -5.50 4.37 -34.41
N LYS A 114 -6.33 4.44 -33.36
CA LYS A 114 -6.08 3.75 -32.09
C LYS A 114 -6.98 2.52 -31.99
N ASP A 115 -6.37 1.34 -32.03
CA ASP A 115 -7.13 0.08 -32.02
C ASP A 115 -7.80 -0.17 -30.67
N PHE A 116 -9.08 -0.51 -30.72
CA PHE A 116 -9.86 -0.98 -29.57
C PHE A 116 -10.66 -2.22 -30.00
N VAL A 117 -10.30 -3.38 -29.45
CA VAL A 117 -10.91 -4.67 -29.82
C VAL A 117 -12.04 -5.00 -28.85
N VAL A 118 -13.25 -5.15 -29.38
CA VAL A 118 -14.44 -5.62 -28.67
C VAL A 118 -14.80 -7.00 -29.23
N GLN A 119 -15.13 -7.95 -28.36
CA GLN A 119 -15.56 -9.29 -28.75
C GLN A 119 -17.08 -9.40 -28.58
N ASP A 120 -17.79 -9.46 -29.71
CA ASP A 120 -19.24 -9.70 -29.74
C ASP A 120 -19.56 -11.20 -29.79
N ILE A 121 -20.79 -11.56 -29.45
CA ILE A 121 -21.32 -12.93 -29.53
C ILE A 121 -22.34 -12.97 -30.67
N SER A 122 -22.20 -13.94 -31.58
CA SER A 122 -23.23 -14.25 -32.57
C SER A 122 -23.96 -15.52 -32.14
N ILE A 123 -25.29 -15.41 -31.98
CA ILE A 123 -26.16 -16.55 -31.63
C ILE A 123 -26.98 -16.88 -32.87
N CYS A 124 -26.97 -18.16 -33.27
CA CYS A 124 -27.71 -18.64 -34.43
C CYS A 124 -28.78 -19.65 -33.99
N PRO A 125 -29.94 -19.73 -34.69
CA PRO A 125 -30.97 -20.72 -34.39
C PRO A 125 -30.45 -22.16 -34.50
N CYS A 126 -30.81 -23.00 -33.53
CA CYS A 126 -30.56 -24.44 -33.58
C CYS A 126 -31.90 -25.18 -33.61
N ASN A 127 -32.24 -25.77 -34.76
CA ASN A 127 -33.52 -26.45 -34.95
C ASN A 127 -33.34 -27.96 -34.74
N THR A 128 -34.05 -28.53 -33.77
CA THR A 128 -34.11 -29.98 -33.56
C THR A 128 -35.49 -30.50 -33.96
N ARG A 129 -35.54 -31.42 -34.94
CA ARG A 129 -36.77 -32.09 -35.34
C ARG A 129 -36.89 -33.42 -34.61
N PHE A 130 -37.86 -33.52 -33.70
CA PHE A 130 -38.25 -34.78 -33.08
C PHE A 130 -39.28 -35.48 -33.97
N ARG A 131 -39.11 -36.80 -34.16
CA ARG A 131 -40.08 -37.65 -34.84
C ARG A 131 -40.58 -38.68 -33.82
N LEU A 132 -41.88 -38.73 -33.62
CA LEU A 132 -42.50 -39.73 -32.77
C LEU A 132 -42.52 -41.06 -33.54
N LYS A 133 -42.16 -42.15 -32.85
CA LYS A 133 -42.32 -43.50 -33.39
C LYS A 133 -43.80 -43.86 -33.28
N VAL A 134 -44.40 -44.21 -34.41
CA VAL A 134 -45.75 -44.76 -34.48
C VAL A 134 -45.59 -46.25 -34.66
N TYR A 135 -46.27 -47.02 -33.82
CA TYR A 135 -46.29 -48.47 -33.84
C TYR A 135 -47.72 -48.91 -34.20
N GLU A 136 -47.85 -49.93 -35.04
CA GLU A 136 -49.12 -50.56 -35.43
C GLU A 136 -49.43 -51.78 -34.56
#